data_AF-A0A9D9DGW5-F1
#
_entry.id   AF-A0A9D9DGW5-F1
#
_cell.length_a   1.000
_cell.length_b   1.000
_cell.length_c   1.000
_cell.angle_alpha   90.00
_cell.angle_beta   90.00
_cell.angle_gamma   90.00
#
_symmetry.space_group_name_H-M   'P 1'
#
loop_
_entity.id
_entity.type
_entity.pdbx_description
1 polymer ?
#
loop_
_entity_poly.entity_id
_entity_poly.type
_entity_poly.pdbx_seq_one_letter_code
_entity_poly.pdbx_strand_id
1 'polypeptide(L)'
;MKDKKLFFSNFIIKIIALIAMTIDHIGVIDFFNNSTITLIFRIIGRISLPLFIFLEIEGLSHTHNIKRYLLRLGVMAFIIYLAIGFINTPLFMNLINANSFIRLDTIGNIFLTLFLLALIYYLFTLKNKYLRLLGILPILFFIGLYIVKELSNSVIPYTRYHFLWDGLYPQFDLFALILFGAIYLAYFVLDKLIIESAFKRDESLILAYKNTTSYQFNKNIAASIAIFIFSLILSILASFTDLDNHLELGLGIQSYMFLSVIFILFYNGKLGYKNKYLQGAFYLYYPLHIVIIFLIYLLISM
;
A
#
# COMPACT_ATOMS: atom_id res chain seq x y z
N MET A 1 2.25 -15.70 32.24
CA MET A 1 1.81 -15.81 30.82
C MET A 1 3.00 -16.27 30.01
N LYS A 2 2.90 -17.36 29.23
CA LYS A 2 3.99 -17.76 28.32
C LYS A 2 4.19 -16.63 27.29
N ASP A 3 5.43 -16.22 27.06
CA ASP A 3 5.75 -15.24 26.03
C ASP A 3 5.28 -15.75 24.66
N LYS A 4 4.43 -14.97 24.01
CA LYS A 4 3.96 -15.27 22.65
C LYS A 4 5.16 -15.14 21.71
N LYS A 5 5.39 -16.16 20.87
CA LYS A 5 6.51 -16.18 19.91
C LYS A 5 6.25 -15.21 18.75
N LEU A 6 6.56 -13.93 18.97
CA LEU A 6 6.59 -12.89 17.94
C LEU A 6 8.05 -12.66 17.54
N PHE A 7 8.36 -12.73 16.25
CA PHE A 7 9.75 -12.71 15.77
C PHE A 7 10.00 -11.76 14.60
N PHE A 8 9.00 -11.45 13.76
CA PHE A 8 9.20 -10.51 12.67
C PHE A 8 9.24 -9.07 13.18
N SER A 9 10.30 -8.33 12.83
CA SER A 9 10.39 -6.88 13.05
C SER A 9 9.90 -6.09 11.83
N ASN A 10 9.71 -4.78 12.00
CA ASN A 10 9.27 -3.89 10.91
C ASN A 10 10.22 -3.97 9.72
N PHE A 11 11.52 -3.99 10.00
CA PHE A 11 12.57 -4.19 9.00
C PHE A 11 12.38 -5.48 8.18
N ILE A 12 12.13 -6.62 8.83
CA ILE A 12 11.97 -7.91 8.14
C ILE A 12 10.69 -7.93 7.30
N ILE A 13 9.57 -7.49 7.85
CA ILE A 13 8.30 -7.43 7.10
C ILE A 13 8.44 -6.52 5.89
N LYS A 14 9.16 -5.40 6.03
CA LYS A 14 9.43 -4.48 4.93
C LYS A 14 10.25 -5.14 3.82
N ILE A 15 11.26 -5.92 4.16
CA ILE A 15 12.02 -6.71 3.16
C ILE A 15 11.11 -7.71 2.46
N ILE A 16 10.27 -8.43 3.20
CA ILE A 16 9.33 -9.40 2.62
C ILE A 16 8.38 -8.69 1.64
N ALA A 17 7.84 -7.53 2.01
CA ALA A 17 6.97 -6.74 1.14
C ALA A 17 7.69 -6.26 -0.14
N LEU A 18 8.97 -5.85 -0.05
CA LEU A 18 9.76 -5.41 -1.21
C LEU A 18 10.07 -6.56 -2.17
N ILE A 19 10.42 -7.73 -1.63
CA ILE A 19 10.64 -8.95 -2.43
C ILE A 19 9.34 -9.34 -3.13
N ALA A 20 8.22 -9.38 -2.41
CA ALA A 20 6.92 -9.70 -2.98
C ALA A 20 6.52 -8.70 -4.09
N MET A 21 6.72 -7.40 -3.87
CA MET A 21 6.47 -6.37 -4.88
C MET A 21 7.29 -6.59 -6.15
N THR A 22 8.56 -6.98 -6.01
CA THR A 22 9.42 -7.25 -7.17
C THR A 22 8.96 -8.48 -7.94
N ILE A 23 8.59 -9.55 -7.23
CA ILE A 23 8.00 -10.74 -7.85
C ILE A 23 6.71 -10.37 -8.60
N ASP A 24 5.86 -9.50 -8.02
CA ASP A 24 4.66 -8.99 -8.68
C ASP A 24 4.96 -8.34 -10.02
N HIS A 25 5.95 -7.45 -10.05
CA HIS A 25 6.28 -6.66 -11.25
C HIS A 25 6.95 -7.52 -12.33
N ILE A 26 7.73 -8.54 -11.93
CA ILE A 26 8.22 -9.56 -12.87
C ILE A 26 7.04 -10.32 -13.49
N GLY A 27 6.00 -10.62 -12.71
CA GLY A 27 4.77 -11.24 -13.19
C GLY A 27 4.00 -10.34 -14.16
N VAL A 28 3.77 -9.06 -13.81
CA VAL A 28 3.04 -8.07 -14.65
C VAL A 28 3.66 -7.92 -16.03
N ILE A 29 4.98 -7.95 -16.11
CA ILE A 29 5.72 -7.79 -17.38
C ILE A 29 5.64 -9.07 -18.25
N ASP A 30 4.92 -10.10 -17.78
CA ASP A 30 4.80 -11.44 -18.38
C ASP A 30 6.17 -11.97 -18.83
N PHE A 31 7.18 -11.77 -17.97
CA PHE A 31 8.59 -12.02 -18.29
C PHE A 31 8.85 -13.44 -18.83
N PHE A 32 8.00 -14.40 -18.44
CA PHE A 32 8.12 -15.81 -18.80
C PHE A 32 7.16 -16.24 -19.92
N ASN A 33 6.32 -15.34 -20.46
CA ASN A 33 5.26 -15.63 -21.43
C ASN A 33 4.43 -16.86 -21.03
N ASN A 34 4.09 -16.97 -19.74
CA ASN A 34 3.44 -18.14 -19.17
C ASN A 34 2.40 -17.71 -18.16
N SER A 35 1.12 -17.87 -18.54
CA SER A 35 -0.03 -17.44 -17.75
C SER A 35 -0.07 -18.03 -16.33
N THR A 36 0.43 -19.25 -16.14
CA THR A 36 0.47 -19.90 -14.82
C THR A 36 1.55 -19.29 -13.93
N ILE A 37 2.75 -19.07 -14.47
CA ILE A 37 3.86 -18.43 -13.74
C ILE A 37 3.47 -16.99 -13.38
N THR A 38 2.90 -16.27 -14.34
CA THR A 38 2.38 -14.92 -14.16
C THR A 38 1.37 -14.88 -13.03
N LEU A 39 0.35 -15.75 -13.04
CA LEU A 39 -0.63 -15.84 -11.95
C LEU A 39 0.02 -16.08 -10.58
N ILE A 40 0.97 -17.03 -10.48
CA ILE A 40 1.67 -17.32 -9.21
C ILE A 40 2.43 -16.09 -8.72
N PHE A 41 3.14 -15.41 -9.61
CA PHE A 41 3.94 -14.22 -9.27
C PHE A 41 3.05 -13.08 -8.81
N ARG A 42 1.92 -12.87 -9.50
CA ARG A 42 0.92 -11.88 -9.11
C ARG A 42 0.29 -12.19 -7.75
N ILE A 43 -0.03 -13.46 -7.45
CA ILE A 43 -0.54 -13.92 -6.15
C ILE A 43 0.46 -13.61 -5.03
N ILE A 44 1.74 -13.96 -5.23
CA ILE A 44 2.82 -13.65 -4.28
C ILE A 44 2.89 -12.13 -4.08
N GLY A 45 2.78 -11.37 -5.16
CA GLY A 45 2.80 -9.91 -5.17
C GLY A 45 1.73 -9.24 -4.31
N ARG A 46 0.53 -9.82 -4.22
CA ARG A 46 -0.61 -9.23 -3.50
C ARG A 46 -0.36 -9.05 -2.01
N ILE A 47 0.59 -9.76 -1.41
CA ILE A 47 0.92 -9.57 0.01
C ILE A 47 1.64 -8.23 0.26
N SER A 48 2.21 -7.60 -0.76
CA SER A 48 3.02 -6.38 -0.59
C SER A 48 2.22 -5.21 0.01
N LEU A 49 1.07 -4.88 -0.58
CA LEU A 49 0.23 -3.75 -0.15
C LEU A 49 -0.27 -3.85 1.30
N PRO A 50 -0.92 -4.94 1.76
CA PRO A 50 -1.38 -5.03 3.16
C PRO A 50 -0.21 -4.96 4.15
N LEU A 51 0.97 -5.47 3.81
CA LEU A 51 2.15 -5.35 4.65
C LEU A 51 2.61 -3.89 4.74
N PHE A 52 2.67 -3.15 3.64
CA PHE A 52 3.02 -1.72 3.67
C PHE A 52 2.00 -0.89 4.46
N ILE A 53 0.71 -1.10 4.24
CA ILE A 53 -0.37 -0.42 4.98
C ILE A 53 -0.29 -0.74 6.48
N PHE A 54 -0.10 -2.01 6.83
CA PHE A 54 0.08 -2.43 8.22
C PHE A 54 1.28 -1.73 8.87
N LEU A 55 2.45 -1.76 8.23
CA LEU A 55 3.66 -1.12 8.74
C LEU A 55 3.54 0.41 8.81
N GLU A 56 2.76 1.02 7.92
CA GLU A 56 2.46 2.45 7.95
C GLU A 56 1.59 2.82 9.15
N ILE A 57 0.48 2.12 9.40
CA ILE A 57 -0.38 2.36 10.57
C ILE A 57 0.42 2.17 11.86
N GLU A 58 1.20 1.09 11.96
CA GLU A 58 2.13 0.84 13.06
C GLU A 58 3.11 2.01 13.23
N GLY A 59 3.78 2.41 12.15
CA GLY A 59 4.75 3.50 12.14
C GLY A 59 4.17 4.85 12.57
N LEU A 60 2.97 5.18 12.09
CA LEU A 60 2.25 6.41 12.43
C LEU A 60 1.90 6.45 13.92
N SER A 61 1.48 5.33 14.49
CA SER A 61 1.12 5.24 15.92
C SER A 61 2.30 5.47 16.89
N HIS A 62 3.54 5.26 16.42
CA HIS A 62 4.76 5.45 17.22
C HIS A 62 5.56 6.71 16.84
N THR A 63 5.15 7.43 15.79
CA THR A 63 5.90 8.56 15.27
C THR A 63 5.69 9.82 16.12
N HIS A 64 6.78 10.31 16.72
CA HIS A 64 6.76 11.55 17.50
C HIS A 64 6.61 12.82 16.64
N ASN A 65 7.06 12.78 15.38
CA ASN A 65 7.00 13.91 14.46
C ASN A 65 6.36 13.51 13.13
N ILE A 66 5.02 13.49 13.12
CA ILE A 66 4.22 13.09 11.97
C ILE A 66 4.43 14.05 10.79
N LYS A 67 4.64 15.35 11.04
CA LYS A 67 4.89 16.34 9.98
C LYS A 67 6.15 16.00 9.17
N ARG A 68 7.25 15.59 9.83
CA ARG A 68 8.46 15.12 9.13
C ARG A 68 8.23 13.81 8.38
N TYR A 69 7.34 12.94 8.88
CA TYR A 69 6.95 11.71 8.17
C TYR A 69 6.19 12.05 6.89
N LEU A 70 5.17 12.90 6.99
CA LEU A 70 4.39 13.41 5.85
C LEU A 70 5.28 14.12 4.83
N LEU A 71 6.23 14.94 5.27
CA LEU A 71 7.15 15.63 4.37
C LEU A 71 7.98 14.63 3.54
N ARG A 72 8.50 13.57 4.16
CA ARG A 72 9.27 12.53 3.42
C ARG A 72 8.41 11.83 2.38
N LEU A 73 7.18 11.45 2.73
CA LEU A 73 6.26 10.83 1.78
C LEU A 73 5.84 11.80 0.67
N GLY A 74 5.54 13.05 1.00
CA GLY A 74 5.15 14.08 0.04
C GLY A 74 6.26 14.42 -0.95
N VAL A 75 7.52 14.50 -0.49
CA VAL A 75 8.68 14.68 -1.37
C VAL A 75 8.82 13.50 -2.33
N MET A 76 8.69 12.26 -1.84
CA MET A 76 8.75 11.08 -2.71
C MET A 76 7.57 11.02 -3.68
N ALA A 77 6.36 11.35 -3.23
CA ALA A 77 5.18 11.44 -4.08
C ALA A 77 5.39 12.46 -5.21
N PHE A 78 5.99 13.62 -4.90
CA PHE A 78 6.31 14.63 -5.90
C PHE A 78 7.41 14.18 -6.89
N ILE A 79 8.46 13.51 -6.40
CA ILE A 79 9.51 12.95 -7.28
C ILE A 79 8.91 11.91 -8.24
N ILE A 80 8.08 10.99 -7.73
CA ILE A 80 7.41 9.98 -8.56
C ILE A 80 6.40 10.62 -9.51
N TYR A 81 5.69 11.67 -9.09
CA TYR A 81 4.81 12.44 -9.96
C TYR A 81 5.56 12.96 -11.19
N LEU A 82 6.71 13.61 -10.98
CA LEU A 82 7.54 14.12 -12.08
C LEU A 82 8.09 12.99 -12.95
N ALA A 83 8.50 11.87 -12.34
CA ALA A 83 9.03 10.72 -13.07
C ALA A 83 7.97 10.08 -13.99
N ILE A 84 6.77 9.79 -13.46
CA ILE A 84 5.65 9.24 -14.24
C ILE A 84 5.25 10.21 -15.35
N GLY A 85 5.11 11.50 -15.02
CA GLY A 85 4.77 12.52 -16.00
C GLY A 85 5.77 12.55 -17.15
N PHE A 86 7.08 12.54 -16.86
CA PHE A 86 8.14 12.54 -17.86
C PHE A 86 8.13 11.27 -18.73
N ILE A 87 7.99 10.10 -18.12
CA ILE A 87 7.96 8.81 -18.81
C ILE A 87 6.78 8.75 -19.80
N ASN A 88 5.62 9.27 -19.42
CA ASN A 88 4.42 9.25 -20.27
C ASN A 88 4.40 10.35 -21.35
N THR A 89 5.49 11.10 -21.53
CA THR A 89 5.57 12.05 -22.65
C THR A 89 5.70 11.34 -24.00
N PRO A 90 5.05 11.82 -25.08
CA PRO A 90 5.19 11.22 -26.40
C PRO A 90 6.65 11.15 -26.88
N LEU A 91 7.46 12.15 -26.51
CA LEU A 91 8.88 12.18 -26.82
C LEU A 91 9.62 11.01 -26.17
N PHE A 92 9.42 10.77 -24.88
CA PHE A 92 10.10 9.67 -24.19
C PHE A 92 9.62 8.31 -24.71
N MET A 93 8.30 8.11 -24.85
CA MET A 93 7.73 6.85 -25.35
C MET A 93 8.22 6.49 -26.76
N ASN A 94 8.32 7.49 -27.65
CA ASN A 94 8.88 7.28 -28.99
C ASN A 94 10.38 6.93 -28.96
N LEU A 95 11.17 7.53 -28.05
CA LEU A 95 12.60 7.26 -27.91
C LEU A 95 12.89 5.80 -27.51
N ILE A 96 12.07 5.24 -26.62
CA ILE A 96 12.25 3.86 -26.14
C ILE A 96 11.55 2.81 -27.02
N ASN A 97 10.94 3.23 -28.14
CA ASN A 97 10.15 2.38 -29.04
C ASN A 97 9.15 1.48 -28.30
N ALA A 98 8.62 1.94 -27.17
CA ALA A 98 7.82 1.15 -26.24
C ALA A 98 6.33 1.17 -26.61
N ASN A 99 6.01 1.13 -27.91
CA ASN A 99 4.64 1.23 -28.40
C ASN A 99 3.78 0.00 -28.08
N SER A 100 4.32 -1.07 -27.48
CA SER A 100 3.59 -2.34 -27.37
C SER A 100 3.76 -3.18 -26.10
N PHE A 101 4.77 -2.97 -25.23
CA PHE A 101 5.06 -3.99 -24.19
C PHE A 101 5.00 -3.58 -22.73
N ILE A 102 5.15 -2.31 -22.38
CA ILE A 102 4.91 -1.89 -21.00
C ILE A 102 3.80 -0.86 -21.04
N ARG A 103 2.66 -1.26 -20.49
CA ARG A 103 1.60 -0.32 -20.14
C ARG A 103 2.05 0.56 -18.96
N LEU A 104 3.04 1.43 -19.22
CA LEU A 104 3.56 2.44 -18.29
C LEU A 104 2.43 3.41 -17.86
N ASP A 105 1.38 3.50 -18.67
CA ASP A 105 0.09 4.17 -18.41
C ASP A 105 -0.68 3.61 -17.19
N THR A 106 -0.29 2.44 -16.67
CA THR A 106 -0.92 1.83 -15.47
C THR A 106 -0.12 1.99 -14.17
N ILE A 107 1.05 2.64 -14.22
CA ILE A 107 1.87 2.92 -13.03
C ILE A 107 1.30 4.15 -12.32
N GLY A 108 0.65 3.91 -11.18
CA GLY A 108 0.23 4.96 -10.27
C GLY A 108 1.29 5.27 -9.21
N ASN A 109 1.03 6.32 -8.45
CA ASN A 109 1.96 6.86 -7.48
C ASN A 109 1.71 6.25 -6.08
N ILE A 110 2.44 5.18 -5.76
CA ILE A 110 2.33 4.53 -4.44
C ILE A 110 2.67 5.47 -3.28
N PHE A 111 3.63 6.39 -3.44
CA PHE A 111 3.96 7.35 -2.39
C PHE A 111 2.85 8.37 -2.16
N LEU A 112 2.13 8.76 -3.21
CA LEU A 112 0.94 9.59 -3.06
C LEU A 112 -0.15 8.84 -2.29
N THR A 113 -0.36 7.54 -2.58
CA THR A 113 -1.26 6.68 -1.79
C THR A 113 -0.89 6.72 -0.30
N LEU A 114 0.36 6.37 0.04
CA LEU A 114 0.83 6.36 1.44
C LEU A 114 0.76 7.75 2.08
N PHE A 115 1.13 8.81 1.34
CA PHE A 115 1.04 10.19 1.82
C PHE A 115 -0.40 10.57 2.19
N LEU A 116 -1.38 10.27 1.33
CA LEU A 116 -2.78 10.59 1.59
C LEU A 116 -3.33 9.79 2.77
N LEU A 117 -3.00 8.50 2.89
CA LEU A 117 -3.39 7.68 4.03
C LEU A 117 -2.80 8.20 5.35
N ALA A 118 -1.51 8.54 5.34
CA ALA A 118 -0.85 9.17 6.49
C ALA A 118 -1.44 10.54 6.83
N LEU A 119 -1.83 11.33 5.82
CA LEU A 119 -2.47 12.63 6.00
C LEU A 119 -3.85 12.48 6.63
N ILE A 120 -4.65 11.50 6.16
CA ILE A 120 -5.94 11.11 6.76
C ILE A 120 -5.74 10.80 8.24
N TYR A 121 -4.80 9.90 8.56
CA TYR A 121 -4.49 9.53 9.94
C TYR A 121 -4.13 10.76 10.78
N TYR A 122 -3.19 11.58 10.30
CA TYR A 122 -2.74 12.77 11.01
C TYR A 122 -3.90 13.72 11.31
N LEU A 123 -4.73 14.03 10.31
CA LEU A 123 -5.85 14.97 10.45
C LEU A 123 -6.89 14.46 11.46
N PHE A 124 -7.21 13.15 11.45
CA PHE A 124 -8.15 12.57 12.41
C PHE A 124 -7.61 12.50 13.85
N THR A 125 -6.29 12.51 14.04
CA THR A 125 -5.67 12.55 15.39
C THR A 125 -5.55 13.96 15.98
N LEU A 126 -5.90 15.02 15.25
CA LEU A 126 -5.83 16.39 15.75
C LEU A 126 -6.84 16.63 16.89
N LYS A 127 -6.41 17.36 17.93
CA LYS A 127 -7.27 17.75 19.07
C LYS A 127 -8.45 18.64 18.65
N ASN A 128 -8.24 19.51 17.67
CA ASN A 128 -9.28 20.45 17.22
C ASN A 128 -10.27 19.74 16.30
N LYS A 129 -11.54 19.64 16.73
CA LYS A 129 -12.61 18.97 15.99
C LYS A 129 -12.83 19.49 14.58
N TYR A 130 -12.65 20.79 14.35
CA TYR A 130 -12.84 21.42 13.03
C TYR A 130 -11.70 21.05 12.08
N LEU A 131 -10.47 20.97 12.57
CA LEU A 131 -9.32 20.53 11.76
C LEU A 131 -9.42 19.04 11.39
N ARG A 132 -10.09 18.22 12.22
CA ARG A 132 -10.36 16.81 11.85
C ARG A 132 -11.24 16.68 10.61
N LEU A 133 -12.15 17.65 10.35
CA LEU A 133 -13.00 17.64 9.15
C LEU A 133 -12.18 17.79 7.87
N LEU A 134 -10.99 18.39 7.93
CA LEU A 134 -10.08 18.45 6.79
C LEU A 134 -9.62 17.05 6.34
N GLY A 135 -9.73 16.03 7.19
CA GLY A 135 -9.46 14.63 6.82
C GLY A 135 -10.38 14.09 5.73
N ILE A 136 -11.53 14.75 5.48
CA ILE A 136 -12.44 14.43 4.39
C ILE A 136 -11.82 14.81 3.03
N LEU A 137 -10.98 15.85 2.97
CA LEU A 137 -10.37 16.32 1.71
C LEU A 137 -9.53 15.25 1.00
N PRO A 138 -8.56 14.57 1.65
CA PRO A 138 -7.81 13.50 1.00
C PRO A 138 -8.69 12.28 0.63
N ILE A 139 -9.80 12.04 1.35
CA ILE A 139 -10.77 10.98 0.98
C ILE A 139 -11.52 11.37 -0.30
N LEU A 140 -12.01 12.61 -0.38
CA LEU A 140 -12.64 13.14 -1.59
C LEU A 140 -11.67 13.17 -2.77
N PHE A 141 -10.38 13.40 -2.51
CA PHE A 141 -9.34 13.31 -3.53
C PHE A 141 -9.21 11.89 -4.10
N PHE A 142 -9.17 10.85 -3.26
CA PHE A 142 -9.19 9.44 -3.71
C PHE A 142 -10.44 9.15 -4.57
N ILE A 143 -11.62 9.56 -4.11
CA ILE A 143 -12.89 9.30 -4.81
C ILE A 143 -12.94 10.07 -6.14
N GLY A 144 -12.57 11.35 -6.12
CA GLY A 144 -12.59 12.22 -7.30
C GLY A 144 -11.66 11.70 -8.39
N LEU A 145 -10.43 11.31 -8.03
CA LEU A 145 -9.49 10.74 -9.00
C LEU A 145 -9.93 9.38 -9.53
N TYR A 146 -10.50 8.53 -8.69
CA TYR A 146 -11.09 7.27 -9.15
C TYR A 146 -12.20 7.53 -10.19
N ILE A 147 -13.12 8.46 -9.92
CA ILE A 147 -14.16 8.85 -10.88
C ILE A 147 -13.56 9.39 -12.18
N VAL A 148 -12.56 10.28 -12.10
CA VAL A 148 -11.90 10.84 -13.28
C VAL A 148 -11.21 9.74 -14.10
N LYS A 149 -10.57 8.76 -13.46
CA LYS A 149 -9.94 7.61 -14.12
C LYS A 149 -10.97 6.79 -14.90
N GLU A 150 -12.10 6.46 -14.28
CA GLU A 150 -13.18 5.71 -14.92
C GLU A 150 -13.84 6.49 -16.08
N LEU A 151 -14.08 7.80 -15.92
CA LEU A 151 -14.61 8.65 -16.98
C LEU A 151 -13.62 8.83 -18.14
N SER A 152 -12.32 9.01 -17.83
CA SER A 152 -11.27 9.17 -18.83
C SER A 152 -11.18 7.95 -19.75
N ASN A 153 -11.24 6.75 -19.18
CA ASN A 153 -11.24 5.50 -19.94
C ASN A 153 -12.46 5.35 -20.88
N SER A 154 -13.54 6.09 -20.61
CA SER A 154 -14.81 5.96 -21.33
C SER A 154 -15.06 7.07 -22.37
N VAL A 155 -14.41 8.24 -22.26
CA VAL A 155 -14.84 9.46 -22.98
C VAL A 155 -13.70 10.27 -23.63
N ILE A 156 -12.46 10.22 -23.13
CA ILE A 156 -11.39 11.17 -23.53
C ILE A 156 -10.25 10.42 -24.25
N PRO A 157 -9.96 10.72 -25.54
CA PRO A 157 -8.80 10.14 -26.21
C PRO A 157 -7.49 10.53 -25.50
N TYR A 158 -6.63 9.53 -25.27
CA TYR A 158 -5.34 9.52 -24.55
C TYR A 158 -4.23 10.48 -25.06
N THR A 159 -4.55 11.71 -25.51
CA THR A 159 -3.57 12.53 -26.23
C THR A 159 -3.72 14.04 -25.95
N ARG A 160 -3.06 14.52 -24.88
CA ARG A 160 -2.23 15.76 -24.87
C ARG A 160 -1.77 16.25 -23.49
N TYR A 161 -2.40 15.85 -22.39
CA TYR A 161 -2.14 16.45 -21.06
C TYR A 161 -1.66 15.49 -19.97
N HIS A 162 -1.28 14.26 -20.34
CA HIS A 162 -0.86 13.16 -19.45
C HIS A 162 0.18 13.54 -18.39
N PHE A 163 1.19 14.34 -18.74
CA PHE A 163 2.26 14.75 -17.81
C PHE A 163 1.73 15.36 -16.50
N LEU A 164 0.66 16.17 -16.57
CA LEU A 164 0.16 16.89 -15.41
C LEU A 164 -0.73 16.03 -14.48
N TRP A 165 -1.33 14.96 -15.02
CA TRP A 165 -2.37 14.19 -14.34
C TRP A 165 -1.92 12.78 -13.96
N ASP A 166 -1.11 12.11 -14.79
CA ASP A 166 -0.80 10.69 -14.63
C ASP A 166 -0.09 10.38 -13.30
N GLY A 167 0.85 11.24 -12.90
CA GLY A 167 1.55 11.08 -11.63
C GLY A 167 0.71 11.40 -10.38
N LEU A 168 -0.49 11.96 -10.54
CA LEU A 168 -1.42 12.29 -9.45
C LEU A 168 -2.36 11.14 -9.12
N TYR A 169 -2.40 10.07 -9.92
CA TYR A 169 -3.22 8.90 -9.60
C TYR A 169 -2.57 8.06 -8.50
N PRO A 170 -3.25 7.79 -7.38
CA PRO A 170 -2.81 6.79 -6.42
C PRO A 170 -2.72 5.40 -7.09
N GLN A 171 -1.73 4.58 -6.73
CA GLN A 171 -1.55 3.27 -7.36
C GLN A 171 -2.71 2.29 -7.08
N PHE A 172 -3.29 2.37 -5.88
CA PHE A 172 -4.30 1.43 -5.39
C PHE A 172 -5.61 2.13 -5.00
N ASP A 173 -5.86 3.34 -5.47
CA ASP A 173 -7.15 4.05 -5.39
C ASP A 173 -7.95 3.84 -4.09
N LEU A 174 -9.25 3.54 -4.21
CA LEU A 174 -10.16 3.24 -3.10
C LEU A 174 -9.79 1.95 -2.36
N PHE A 175 -9.07 1.05 -3.03
CA PHE A 175 -8.66 -0.23 -2.48
C PHE A 175 -7.79 -0.06 -1.24
N ALA A 176 -6.72 0.74 -1.36
CA ALA A 176 -5.83 1.03 -0.25
C ALA A 176 -6.52 1.83 0.85
N LEU A 177 -7.43 2.74 0.49
CA LEU A 177 -8.21 3.52 1.45
C LEU A 177 -9.11 2.63 2.33
N ILE A 178 -9.84 1.70 1.72
CA ILE A 178 -10.75 0.80 2.46
C ILE A 178 -9.94 -0.15 3.34
N LEU A 179 -8.84 -0.72 2.81
CA LEU A 179 -7.96 -1.61 3.59
C LEU A 179 -7.34 -0.89 4.79
N PHE A 180 -6.81 0.31 4.58
CA PHE A 180 -6.27 1.15 5.66
C PHE A 180 -7.34 1.44 6.72
N GLY A 181 -8.53 1.85 6.27
CA GLY A 181 -9.67 2.13 7.14
C GLY A 181 -10.10 0.92 7.95
N ALA A 182 -10.15 -0.28 7.33
CA ALA A 182 -10.51 -1.52 7.98
C ALA A 182 -9.51 -1.90 9.10
N ILE A 183 -8.21 -1.83 8.82
CA ILE A 183 -7.18 -2.13 9.83
C ILE A 183 -7.20 -1.08 10.96
N TYR A 184 -7.31 0.21 10.62
CA TYR A 184 -7.40 1.28 11.60
C TYR A 184 -8.64 1.15 12.50
N LEU A 185 -9.80 0.82 11.92
CA LEU A 185 -11.03 0.56 12.66
C LEU A 185 -10.87 -0.65 13.59
N ALA A 186 -10.23 -1.72 13.12
CA ALA A 186 -9.97 -2.89 13.96
C ALA A 186 -9.12 -2.55 15.19
N TYR A 187 -8.11 -1.68 15.05
CA TYR A 187 -7.32 -1.19 16.19
C TYR A 187 -8.13 -0.30 17.12
N PHE A 188 -8.96 0.59 16.57
CA PHE A 188 -9.85 1.42 17.37
C PHE A 188 -10.85 0.58 18.18
N VAL A 189 -11.44 -0.45 17.57
CA VAL A 189 -12.35 -1.39 18.23
C VAL A 189 -11.63 -2.19 19.33
N LEU A 190 -10.42 -2.68 19.08
CA LEU A 190 -9.58 -3.34 20.08
C LEU A 190 -9.34 -2.43 21.29
N ASP A 191 -8.89 -1.20 21.05
CA ASP A 191 -8.62 -0.23 22.12
C ASP A 191 -9.89 0.10 22.93
N LYS A 192 -11.03 0.30 22.27
CA LYS A 192 -12.28 0.67 22.94
C LYS A 192 -12.94 -0.50 23.67
N LEU A 193 -13.03 -1.68 23.06
CA LEU A 193 -13.79 -2.81 23.60
C LEU A 193 -13.02 -3.63 24.63
N ILE A 194 -11.71 -3.80 24.46
CA ILE A 194 -10.92 -4.71 25.29
C ILE A 194 -10.15 -3.95 26.36
N ILE A 195 -9.68 -2.74 26.07
CA ILE A 195 -8.73 -2.03 26.93
C ILE A 195 -9.45 -1.03 27.83
N GLU A 196 -10.24 -0.12 27.26
CA GLU A 196 -10.96 0.86 28.08
C GLU A 196 -12.00 0.22 29.02
N SER A 197 -12.62 -0.89 28.61
CA SER A 197 -13.57 -1.65 29.41
C SER A 197 -12.89 -2.41 30.56
N ALA A 198 -11.73 -3.04 30.31
CA ALA A 198 -11.01 -3.84 31.28
C ALA A 198 -10.28 -2.99 32.33
N PHE A 199 -9.73 -1.83 31.92
CA PHE A 199 -8.93 -0.97 32.79
C PHE A 199 -9.69 0.25 33.34
N LYS A 200 -11.03 0.31 33.18
CA LYS A 200 -11.88 1.40 33.71
C LYS A 200 -11.36 2.81 33.41
N ARG A 201 -10.71 3.01 32.26
CA ARG A 201 -10.06 4.27 31.83
C ARG A 201 -8.87 4.73 32.68
N ASP A 202 -8.21 3.85 33.43
CA ASP A 202 -6.93 4.19 34.07
C ASP A 202 -5.82 4.32 33.00
N GLU A 203 -5.42 5.54 32.70
CA GLU A 203 -4.43 5.84 31.66
C GLU A 203 -3.08 5.16 31.89
N SER A 204 -2.68 4.98 33.14
CA SER A 204 -1.38 4.39 33.50
C SER A 204 -1.34 2.90 33.18
N LEU A 205 -2.41 2.18 33.53
CA LEU A 205 -2.56 0.75 33.26
C LEU A 205 -2.74 0.48 31.76
N ILE A 206 -3.49 1.35 31.06
CA ILE A 206 -3.66 1.29 29.61
C ILE A 206 -2.30 1.44 28.92
N LEU A 207 -1.49 2.42 29.32
CA LEU A 207 -0.17 2.63 28.75
C LEU A 207 0.77 1.45 29.04
N ALA A 208 0.74 0.93 30.26
CA ALA A 208 1.52 -0.26 30.64
C ALA A 208 1.13 -1.47 29.78
N TYR A 209 -0.17 -1.71 29.57
CA TYR A 209 -0.65 -2.79 28.72
C TYR A 209 -0.26 -2.61 27.25
N LYS A 210 -0.36 -1.39 26.71
CA LYS A 210 0.03 -1.08 25.32
C LYS A 210 1.51 -1.36 25.02
N ASN A 211 2.37 -1.38 26.05
CA ASN A 211 3.78 -1.73 25.92
C ASN A 211 4.06 -3.25 26.03
N THR A 212 3.03 -4.09 26.19
CA THR A 212 3.21 -5.55 26.33
C THR A 212 3.21 -6.28 24.99
N THR A 213 3.89 -7.43 24.95
CA THR A 213 3.83 -8.38 23.82
C THR A 213 2.41 -8.90 23.60
N SER A 214 1.57 -8.93 24.63
CA SER A 214 0.18 -9.37 24.54
C SER A 214 -0.70 -8.38 23.81
N TYR A 215 -0.51 -7.07 24.04
CA TYR A 215 -1.18 -6.05 23.26
C TYR A 215 -0.79 -6.13 21.79
N GLN A 216 0.51 -6.24 21.49
CA GLN A 216 0.96 -6.37 20.10
C GLN A 216 0.34 -7.59 19.41
N PHE A 217 0.28 -8.74 20.08
CA PHE A 217 -0.36 -9.92 19.52
C PHE A 217 -1.85 -9.70 19.22
N ASN A 218 -2.58 -9.05 20.13
CA ASN A 218 -4.00 -8.76 19.91
C ASN A 218 -4.20 -7.77 18.75
N LYS A 219 -3.30 -6.79 18.62
CA LYS A 219 -3.25 -5.86 17.48
C LYS A 219 -2.99 -6.60 16.16
N ASN A 220 -2.05 -7.55 16.15
CA ASN A 220 -1.80 -8.40 14.98
C ASN A 220 -3.04 -9.22 14.58
N ILE A 221 -3.75 -9.79 15.56
CA ILE A 221 -5.00 -10.52 15.30
C ILE A 221 -6.06 -9.58 14.72
N ALA A 222 -6.26 -8.40 15.30
CA ALA A 222 -7.25 -7.43 14.82
C ALA A 222 -6.98 -7.02 13.36
N ALA A 223 -5.72 -6.72 13.02
CA ALA A 223 -5.33 -6.44 11.63
C ALA A 223 -5.55 -7.65 10.72
N SER A 224 -5.22 -8.85 11.19
CA SER A 224 -5.37 -10.09 10.42
C SER A 224 -6.83 -10.39 10.09
N ILE A 225 -7.73 -10.20 11.05
CA ILE A 225 -9.18 -10.34 10.87
C ILE A 225 -9.68 -9.31 9.85
N ALA A 226 -9.25 -8.05 9.97
CA ALA A 226 -9.64 -6.99 9.02
C ALA A 226 -9.21 -7.32 7.59
N ILE A 227 -7.96 -7.77 7.40
CA ILE A 227 -7.43 -8.17 6.09
C ILE A 227 -8.18 -9.39 5.55
N PHE A 228 -8.45 -10.38 6.39
CA PHE A 228 -9.17 -11.59 5.97
C PHE A 228 -10.61 -11.27 5.55
N ILE A 229 -11.35 -10.49 6.34
CA ILE A 229 -12.73 -10.06 6.00
C ILE A 229 -12.72 -9.27 4.70
N PHE A 230 -11.80 -8.31 4.57
CA PHE A 230 -11.70 -7.53 3.34
C PHE A 230 -11.39 -8.42 2.13
N SER A 231 -10.45 -9.35 2.26
CA SER A 231 -10.11 -10.33 1.22
C SER A 231 -11.31 -11.21 0.83
N LEU A 232 -12.09 -11.64 1.82
CA LEU A 232 -13.31 -12.42 1.60
C LEU A 232 -14.36 -11.61 0.83
N ILE A 233 -14.57 -10.35 1.19
CA ILE A 233 -15.48 -9.44 0.47
C ILE A 233 -15.06 -9.32 -0.99
N LEU A 234 -13.76 -9.13 -1.27
CA LEU A 234 -13.26 -9.05 -2.65
C LEU A 234 -13.48 -10.35 -3.42
N SER A 235 -13.25 -11.50 -2.79
CA SER A 235 -13.49 -12.80 -3.41
C SER A 235 -14.97 -13.01 -3.74
N ILE A 236 -15.87 -12.56 -2.85
CA ILE A 236 -17.31 -12.64 -3.09
C ILE A 236 -17.70 -11.69 -4.23
N LEU A 237 -17.26 -10.43 -4.20
CA LEU A 237 -17.53 -9.47 -5.28
C LEU A 237 -17.01 -9.97 -6.63
N ALA A 238 -15.83 -10.59 -6.64
CA ALA A 238 -15.24 -11.17 -7.85
C ALA A 238 -16.13 -12.27 -8.47
N SER A 239 -16.85 -13.04 -7.66
CA SER A 239 -17.77 -14.08 -8.16
C SER A 239 -19.05 -13.54 -8.81
N PHE A 240 -19.37 -12.25 -8.58
CA PHE A 240 -20.53 -11.58 -9.16
C PHE A 240 -20.18 -10.69 -10.35
N THR A 241 -18.91 -10.41 -10.57
CA THR A 241 -18.45 -9.66 -11.73
C THR A 241 -18.05 -10.65 -12.82
N ASP A 242 -18.88 -10.80 -13.86
CA ASP A 242 -18.58 -11.57 -15.10
C ASP A 242 -17.35 -11.04 -15.88
N LEU A 243 -16.54 -10.14 -15.30
CA LEU A 243 -15.26 -9.68 -15.87
C LEU A 243 -14.15 -10.70 -15.59
N ASP A 244 -14.31 -11.91 -16.13
CA ASP A 244 -13.21 -12.84 -16.32
C ASP A 244 -12.43 -12.42 -17.58
N ASN A 245 -11.81 -11.23 -17.53
CA ASN A 245 -10.90 -10.83 -18.60
C ASN A 245 -9.57 -11.54 -18.37
N HIS A 246 -9.35 -12.55 -19.20
CA HIS A 246 -8.15 -13.35 -19.31
C HIS A 246 -6.88 -12.50 -19.12
N LEU A 247 -6.13 -12.83 -18.07
CA LEU A 247 -4.88 -12.21 -17.65
C LEU A 247 -4.99 -10.78 -17.08
N GLU A 248 -4.94 -10.76 -15.75
CA GLU A 248 -4.43 -9.69 -14.87
C GLU A 248 -5.41 -8.58 -14.41
N LEU A 249 -5.45 -8.36 -13.08
CA LEU A 249 -6.07 -7.22 -12.35
C LEU A 249 -7.53 -7.34 -11.87
N GLY A 250 -8.22 -8.47 -12.01
CA GLY A 250 -9.56 -8.67 -11.44
C GLY A 250 -9.62 -8.65 -9.90
N LEU A 251 -10.79 -8.36 -9.32
CA LEU A 251 -11.02 -8.38 -7.87
C LEU A 251 -10.61 -9.72 -7.21
N GLY A 252 -10.72 -10.83 -7.96
CA GLY A 252 -10.35 -12.16 -7.50
C GLY A 252 -8.88 -12.29 -7.16
N ILE A 253 -7.98 -11.73 -7.97
CA ILE A 253 -6.54 -11.80 -7.67
C ILE A 253 -6.21 -10.99 -6.43
N GLN A 254 -6.87 -9.84 -6.21
CA GLN A 254 -6.63 -9.02 -5.03
C GLN A 254 -6.98 -9.78 -3.75
N SER A 255 -7.95 -10.68 -3.75
CA SER A 255 -8.32 -11.45 -2.56
C SER A 255 -7.14 -12.22 -1.94
N TYR A 256 -6.14 -12.64 -2.71
CA TYR A 256 -4.96 -13.38 -2.21
C TYR A 256 -4.08 -12.61 -1.22
N MET A 257 -4.32 -11.32 -0.99
CA MET A 257 -3.62 -10.57 0.05
C MET A 257 -3.86 -11.09 1.47
N PHE A 258 -4.88 -11.92 1.69
CA PHE A 258 -5.04 -12.63 2.97
C PHE A 258 -3.77 -13.43 3.35
N LEU A 259 -2.95 -13.84 2.36
CA LEU A 259 -1.67 -14.51 2.63
C LEU A 259 -0.69 -13.64 3.43
N SER A 260 -0.83 -12.31 3.40
CA SER A 260 -0.01 -11.40 4.23
C SER A 260 -0.21 -11.60 5.73
N VAL A 261 -1.35 -12.18 6.14
CA VAL A 261 -1.70 -12.45 7.55
C VAL A 261 -0.64 -13.28 8.24
N ILE A 262 0.00 -14.23 7.54
CA ILE A 262 1.05 -15.07 8.14
C ILE A 262 2.19 -14.22 8.71
N PHE A 263 2.60 -13.15 8.02
CA PHE A 263 3.69 -12.29 8.47
C PHE A 263 3.24 -11.32 9.57
N ILE A 264 2.00 -10.84 9.47
CA ILE A 264 1.42 -9.91 10.45
C ILE A 264 1.21 -10.60 11.80
N LEU A 265 0.71 -11.84 11.84
CA LEU A 265 0.49 -12.59 13.09
C LEU A 265 1.75 -12.70 13.94
N PHE A 266 2.92 -12.84 13.31
CA PHE A 266 4.21 -13.00 13.99
C PHE A 266 4.99 -11.68 14.16
N TYR A 267 4.39 -10.53 13.89
CA TYR A 267 5.02 -9.21 14.08
C TYR A 267 5.24 -8.88 15.55
N ASN A 268 6.43 -8.41 15.92
CA ASN A 268 6.84 -8.18 17.30
C ASN A 268 6.73 -6.73 17.79
N GLY A 269 6.20 -5.80 16.97
CA GLY A 269 6.05 -4.39 17.37
C GLY A 269 7.34 -3.58 17.34
N LYS A 270 8.49 -4.18 17.00
CA LYS A 270 9.80 -3.50 17.04
C LYS A 270 10.22 -3.05 15.65
N LEU A 271 10.94 -1.93 15.60
CA LEU A 271 11.50 -1.39 14.36
C LEU A 271 12.50 -2.34 13.68
N GLY A 272 13.27 -3.10 14.46
CA GLY A 272 14.38 -3.91 13.93
C GLY A 272 15.58 -3.05 13.57
N TYR A 273 16.35 -3.47 12.56
CA TYR A 273 17.56 -2.77 12.12
C TYR A 273 17.21 -1.40 11.52
N LYS A 274 17.88 -0.34 11.98
CA LYS A 274 17.63 1.05 11.61
C LYS A 274 18.93 1.75 11.24
N ASN A 275 19.02 2.21 9.99
CA ASN A 275 20.15 2.99 9.48
C ASN A 275 19.62 4.04 8.48
N LYS A 276 20.16 5.28 8.53
CA LYS A 276 19.77 6.37 7.63
C LYS A 276 19.99 6.02 6.15
N TYR A 277 21.07 5.32 5.83
CA TYR A 277 21.40 4.91 4.46
C TYR A 277 20.40 3.86 3.96
N LEU A 278 20.11 2.87 4.81
CA LEU A 278 19.12 1.85 4.52
C LEU A 278 17.71 2.42 4.36
N GLN A 279 17.35 3.42 5.18
CA GLN A 279 16.09 4.14 5.01
C GLN A 279 16.02 4.81 3.64
N GLY A 280 17.08 5.50 3.23
CA GLY A 280 17.18 6.07 1.88
C GLY A 280 17.09 5.01 0.79
N ALA A 281 17.77 3.88 0.95
CA ALA A 281 17.73 2.76 0.01
C ALA A 281 16.30 2.21 -0.14
N PHE A 282 15.53 2.10 0.94
CA PHE A 282 14.13 1.68 0.84
C PHE A 282 13.28 2.66 0.04
N TYR A 283 13.46 3.98 0.21
CA TYR A 283 12.74 4.96 -0.59
C TYR A 283 13.14 4.92 -2.07
N LEU A 284 14.43 4.75 -2.36
CA LEU A 284 14.95 4.67 -3.74
C LEU A 284 14.57 3.36 -4.44
N TYR A 285 14.40 2.27 -3.71
CA TYR A 285 14.03 0.98 -4.29
C TYR A 285 12.72 1.05 -5.06
N TYR A 286 11.73 1.80 -4.58
CA TYR A 286 10.41 1.90 -5.22
C TYR A 286 10.47 2.35 -6.69
N PRO A 287 11.12 3.46 -7.07
CA PRO A 287 11.32 3.75 -8.49
C PRO A 287 12.35 2.84 -9.16
N LEU A 288 13.43 2.47 -8.47
CA LEU A 288 14.56 1.79 -9.12
C LEU A 288 14.25 0.35 -9.53
N HIS A 289 13.47 -0.41 -8.78
CA HIS A 289 13.22 -1.82 -9.12
C HIS A 289 12.47 -1.96 -10.45
N ILE A 290 11.51 -1.08 -10.74
CA ILE A 290 10.79 -1.07 -12.03
C ILE A 290 11.76 -0.76 -13.17
N VAL A 291 12.62 0.25 -13.00
CA VAL A 291 13.64 0.62 -13.99
C VAL A 291 14.61 -0.54 -14.22
N ILE A 292 15.05 -1.22 -13.16
CA ILE A 292 15.95 -2.37 -13.26
C ILE A 292 15.28 -3.54 -13.99
N ILE A 293 14.04 -3.89 -13.63
CA ILE A 293 13.30 -4.96 -14.31
C ILE A 293 13.12 -4.63 -15.79
N PHE A 294 12.79 -3.38 -16.12
CA PHE A 294 12.67 -2.93 -17.51
C PHE A 294 13.98 -3.06 -18.29
N LEU A 295 15.10 -2.61 -17.72
CA LEU A 295 16.41 -2.73 -18.36
C LEU A 295 16.80 -4.20 -18.60
N ILE A 296 16.52 -5.08 -17.64
CA ILE A 296 16.77 -6.52 -17.78
C ILE A 296 15.90 -7.10 -18.90
N TYR A 297 14.62 -6.72 -18.94
CA TYR A 297 13.70 -7.16 -19.99
C TYR A 297 14.22 -6.75 -21.38
N LEU A 298 14.61 -5.48 -21.56
CA LEU A 298 15.17 -4.99 -22.82
C LEU A 298 16.40 -5.80 -23.27
N LEU A 299 17.34 -6.08 -22.35
CA LEU A 299 18.55 -6.82 -22.64
C LEU A 299 18.30 -8.26 -23.10
N ILE A 300 17.21 -8.89 -22.62
CA ILE A 300 16.86 -10.27 -22.96
C ILE A 300 16.00 -10.33 -24.23
N SER A 301 15.24 -9.27 -24.52
CA SER A 301 14.39 -9.16 -25.70
C SER A 301 15.12 -8.73 -26.99
N MET A 302 16.39 -8.33 -26.87
CA MET A 302 17.29 -7.98 -27.99
C MET A 302 17.94 -9.21 -28.60
#